data_AF-A0A410MAZ2-F1
#
_entry.id   AF-A0A410MAZ2-F1
#
_cell.length_a   1.000
_cell.length_b   1.000
_cell.length_c   1.000
_cell.angle_alpha   90.00
_cell.angle_beta   90.00
_cell.angle_gamma   90.00
#
_symmetry.space_group_name_H-M   'P 1'
#
loop_
_entity.id
_entity.type
_entity.pdbx_description
1 polymer ?
#
loop_
_entity_poly.entity_id
_entity_poly.type
_entity_poly.pdbx_seq_one_letter_code
_entity_poly.pdbx_strand_id
1 'polypeptide(L)'
;MAEGKSWRDRCNPLYLPLVTVFPLDGWLLVKSHPFSGVEISLYIVGIFFPVFAGAVEIDDEARKHQVYGYIYLASALIFASLGLSMWLL
;
A
#
# COMPACT_ATOMS: atom_id res chain seq x y z
N MET A 1 -29.29 17.15 -9.04
CA MET A 1 -27.95 17.44 -8.48
C MET A 1 -27.12 16.16 -8.54
N ALA A 2 -26.42 15.91 -9.66
CA ALA A 2 -25.77 14.60 -9.92
C ALA A 2 -24.38 14.75 -10.58
N GLU A 3 -23.69 15.88 -10.41
CA GLU A 3 -22.36 16.09 -11.02
C GLU A 3 -21.19 15.93 -10.05
N GLY A 4 -21.43 15.82 -8.74
CA GLY A 4 -20.38 15.82 -7.72
C GLY A 4 -19.73 14.46 -7.36
N LYS A 5 -20.34 13.33 -7.75
CA LYS A 5 -19.89 11.98 -7.37
C LYS A 5 -18.72 11.48 -8.23
N SER A 6 -18.76 11.78 -9.54
CA SER A 6 -17.83 11.20 -10.53
C SER A 6 -16.37 11.66 -10.42
N TRP A 7 -16.09 12.86 -9.89
CA TRP A 7 -14.72 13.38 -9.80
C TRP A 7 -13.97 12.90 -8.55
N ARG A 8 -14.69 12.76 -7.42
CA ARG A 8 -14.12 12.21 -6.18
C ARG A 8 -13.75 10.73 -6.30
N ASP A 9 -14.54 9.94 -7.03
CA ASP A 9 -14.26 8.52 -7.27
C ASP A 9 -13.08 8.27 -8.24
N ARG A 10 -12.72 9.26 -9.07
CA ARG A 10 -11.58 9.17 -10.01
C ARG A 10 -10.28 9.71 -9.40
N CYS A 11 -10.36 10.73 -8.56
CA CYS A 11 -9.24 11.29 -7.81
C CYS A 11 -9.30 10.87 -6.34
N ASN A 12 -9.48 9.58 -6.05
CA ASN A 12 -9.38 9.10 -4.68
C ASN A 12 -7.91 9.25 -4.24
N PRO A 13 -7.62 10.08 -3.21
CA PRO A 13 -6.25 10.32 -2.76
C PRO A 13 -5.55 9.04 -2.30
N LEU A 14 -6.29 7.97 -2.01
CA LEU A 14 -5.75 6.65 -1.68
C LEU A 14 -5.01 5.99 -2.85
N TYR A 15 -5.28 6.39 -4.11
CA TYR A 15 -4.55 5.87 -5.28
C TYR A 15 -3.16 6.49 -5.49
N LEU A 16 -2.89 7.70 -4.99
CA LEU A 16 -1.57 8.35 -5.13
C LEU A 16 -0.45 7.54 -4.42
N PRO A 17 -0.67 7.07 -3.19
CA PRO A 17 0.27 6.20 -2.50
C PRO A 17 0.54 4.86 -3.18
N LEU A 18 -0.35 4.30 -4.01
CA LEU A 18 -0.03 3.08 -4.78
C LEU A 18 1.24 3.27 -5.62
N VAL A 19 1.34 4.44 -6.23
CA VAL A 19 2.42 4.78 -7.16
C VAL A 19 3.72 5.05 -6.42
N THR A 20 3.67 5.35 -5.12
CA THR A 20 4.87 5.62 -4.32
C THR A 20 5.27 4.43 -3.45
N VAL A 21 4.32 3.76 -2.80
CA VAL A 21 4.54 2.65 -1.87
C VAL A 21 5.05 1.41 -2.59
N PHE A 22 4.47 1.04 -3.73
CA PHE A 22 4.90 -0.19 -4.43
C PHE A 22 6.34 -0.09 -4.97
N PRO A 23 6.77 1.01 -5.62
CA PRO A 23 8.17 1.17 -5.99
C PRO A 23 9.10 1.31 -4.80
N LEU A 24 8.66 1.94 -3.72
CA LEU A 24 9.44 2.07 -2.49
C LEU A 24 9.68 0.70 -1.84
N ASP A 25 8.65 -0.10 -1.64
CA ASP A 25 8.75 -1.45 -1.06
C ASP A 25 9.56 -2.38 -1.98
N GLY A 26 9.34 -2.28 -3.30
CA GLY A 26 10.15 -3.00 -4.28
C GLY A 26 11.63 -2.63 -4.21
N TRP A 27 11.96 -1.35 -4.05
CA TRP A 27 13.34 -0.90 -3.89
C TRP A 27 13.94 -1.38 -2.56
N LEU A 28 13.18 -1.29 -1.47
CA LEU A 28 13.64 -1.75 -0.15
C LEU A 28 13.92 -3.25 -0.12
N LEU A 29 13.16 -4.07 -0.85
CA LEU A 29 13.43 -5.50 -1.00
C LEU A 29 14.74 -5.81 -1.77
N VAL A 30 15.12 -4.98 -2.76
CA VAL A 30 16.32 -5.23 -3.58
C VAL A 30 17.57 -4.60 -2.97
N LYS A 31 17.40 -3.61 -2.08
CA LYS A 31 18.52 -2.91 -1.45
C LYS A 31 19.32 -3.87 -0.55
N SER A 32 20.64 -3.87 -0.71
CA SER A 32 21.55 -4.60 0.16
C SER A 32 21.69 -3.96 1.56
N HIS A 33 21.78 -4.82 2.58
CA HIS A 33 22.07 -4.45 3.97
C HIS A 33 23.40 -3.68 4.14
N PRO A 34 23.57 -2.89 5.23
CA PRO A 34 22.66 -2.69 6.35
C PRO A 34 21.56 -1.66 6.06
N PHE A 35 20.39 -1.87 6.68
CA PHE A 35 19.33 -0.89 6.66
C PHE A 35 19.60 0.23 7.68
N SER A 36 19.38 1.48 7.27
CA SER A 36 19.38 2.63 8.17
C SER A 36 18.05 2.73 8.92
N GLY A 37 18.00 3.46 10.03
CA GLY A 37 16.75 3.67 10.78
C GLY A 37 15.63 4.33 9.96
N VAL A 38 16.00 5.17 8.99
CA VAL A 38 15.06 5.77 8.04
C VAL A 38 14.42 4.71 7.14
N GLU A 39 15.21 3.75 6.66
CA GLU A 39 14.73 2.70 5.77
C GLU A 39 13.84 1.68 6.49
N ILE A 40 14.17 1.35 7.75
CA ILE A 40 13.28 0.53 8.59
C ILE A 40 11.95 1.25 8.79
N SER A 41 11.97 2.57 9.02
CA SER A 41 10.75 3.37 9.17
C SER A 41 9.94 3.40 7.88
N LEU A 42 10.60 3.53 6.72
CA LEU A 42 9.96 3.44 5.40
C LEU A 42 9.35 2.06 5.16
N TYR A 43 10.01 0.97 5.58
CA TYR A 43 9.48 -0.40 5.48
C TYR A 43 8.19 -0.57 6.28
N ILE A 44 8.18 -0.05 7.52
CA ILE A 44 7.02 -0.07 8.39
C ILE A 44 5.87 0.73 7.75
N VAL A 45 6.12 1.95 7.31
CA VAL A 45 5.10 2.79 6.66
C VAL A 45 4.59 2.16 5.37
N GLY A 46 5.47 1.55 4.58
CA GLY A 46 5.15 0.82 3.35
C GLY A 46 4.20 -0.35 3.55
N ILE A 47 4.25 -1.02 4.71
CA ILE A 47 3.30 -2.08 5.07
C ILE A 47 2.01 -1.51 5.68
N PHE A 48 2.11 -0.58 6.63
CA PHE A 48 0.95 -0.06 7.35
C PHE A 48 0.02 0.75 6.44
N PHE A 49 0.57 1.42 5.44
CA PHE A 49 -0.22 2.25 4.55
C PHE A 49 -1.20 1.44 3.68
N PRO A 50 -0.78 0.39 2.93
CA PRO A 50 -1.69 -0.51 2.23
C PRO A 50 -2.67 -1.22 3.17
N VAL A 51 -2.28 -1.54 4.41
CA VAL A 51 -3.22 -2.09 5.40
C VAL A 51 -4.36 -1.09 5.68
N PHE A 52 -4.01 0.17 5.94
CA PHE A 52 -4.98 1.24 6.18
C PHE A 52 -5.85 1.49 4.93
N ALA A 53 -5.24 1.71 3.77
CA ALA A 53 -5.95 1.94 2.51
C ALA A 53 -6.85 0.76 2.15
N GLY A 54 -6.36 -0.46 2.34
CA GLY A 54 -7.11 -1.69 2.14
C GLY A 54 -8.37 -1.78 3.00
N ALA A 55 -8.24 -1.46 4.29
CA ALA A 55 -9.36 -1.44 5.23
C ALA A 55 -10.41 -0.38 4.86
N VAL A 56 -9.97 0.83 4.49
CA VAL A 56 -10.87 1.93 4.11
C VAL A 56 -11.62 1.62 2.81
N GLU A 57 -10.94 1.08 1.81
CA GLU A 57 -11.52 0.78 0.49
C GLU A 57 -12.51 -0.40 0.52
N ILE A 58 -12.35 -1.34 1.46
CA ILE A 58 -13.28 -2.47 1.64
C ILE A 58 -14.60 -2.03 2.29
N ASP A 59 -14.57 -0.99 3.12
CA ASP A 59 -15.76 -0.45 3.80
C ASP A 59 -16.69 0.33 2.84
N ASP A 60 -16.24 0.61 1.62
CA ASP A 60 -17.05 1.28 0.60
C ASP A 60 -18.05 0.32 -0.09
N GLU A 61 -19.25 0.82 -0.41
CA GLU A 61 -20.31 0.06 -1.07
C GLU A 61 -19.98 -0.23 -2.56
N ALA A 62 -19.10 0.56 -3.17
CA ALA A 62 -18.72 0.36 -4.56
C ALA A 62 -17.76 -0.82 -4.70
N ARG A 63 -18.20 -1.85 -5.43
CA ARG A 63 -17.39 -3.06 -5.74
C ARG A 63 -16.00 -2.75 -6.31
N LYS A 64 -15.84 -1.63 -7.02
CA LYS A 64 -14.53 -1.18 -7.53
C LYS A 64 -13.55 -0.92 -6.39
N HIS A 65 -13.96 -0.14 -5.39
CA HIS A 65 -13.14 0.24 -4.24
C HIS A 65 -12.77 -1.02 -3.43
N GLN A 66 -13.72 -1.92 -3.20
CA GLN A 66 -13.46 -3.21 -2.54
C GLN A 66 -12.36 -4.04 -3.22
N VAL A 67 -12.33 -4.10 -4.56
CA VAL A 67 -11.28 -4.81 -5.31
C VAL A 67 -9.91 -4.19 -5.08
N TYR A 68 -9.81 -2.85 -5.14
CA TYR A 68 -8.57 -2.15 -4.79
C TYR A 68 -8.17 -2.42 -3.34
N GLY A 69 -9.15 -2.43 -2.42
CA GLY A 69 -8.97 -2.78 -1.02
C GLY A 69 -8.27 -4.13 -0.82
N TYR A 70 -8.76 -5.19 -1.49
CA TYR A 70 -8.11 -6.49 -1.45
C TYR A 70 -6.71 -6.51 -2.07
N ILE A 71 -6.49 -5.75 -3.16
CA ILE A 71 -5.15 -5.63 -3.78
C ILE A 71 -4.17 -5.01 -2.79
N TYR A 72 -4.57 -3.97 -2.06
CA TYR A 72 -3.74 -3.35 -1.03
C TYR A 72 -3.38 -4.34 0.08
N LEU A 73 -4.37 -5.05 0.62
CA LEU A 73 -4.15 -6.02 1.71
C LEU A 73 -3.25 -7.18 1.27
N ALA A 74 -3.49 -7.73 0.09
CA ALA A 74 -2.66 -8.81 -0.46
C ALA A 74 -1.22 -8.36 -0.68
N SER A 75 -1.03 -7.14 -1.20
CA SER A 75 0.30 -6.57 -1.41
C SER A 75 1.02 -6.32 -0.09
N ALA A 76 0.33 -5.79 0.92
CA ALA A 76 0.88 -5.60 2.26
C ALA A 76 1.41 -6.92 2.85
N LEU A 77 0.61 -7.99 2.72
CA LEU A 77 1.00 -9.34 3.18
C LEU A 77 2.24 -9.85 2.44
N ILE A 78 2.30 -9.67 1.13
CA ILE A 78 3.45 -10.09 0.31
C ILE A 78 4.72 -9.32 0.70
N PHE A 79 4.66 -7.99 0.73
CA PHE A 79 5.82 -7.15 1.08
C PHE A 79 6.28 -7.38 2.52
N ALA A 80 5.35 -7.53 3.48
CA ALA A 80 5.70 -7.87 4.86
C ALA A 80 6.37 -9.25 4.95
N SER A 81 5.84 -10.26 4.26
CA SER A 81 6.40 -11.62 4.27
C SER A 81 7.78 -11.68 3.62
N LEU A 82 7.97 -11.01 2.49
CA LEU A 82 9.26 -10.96 1.79
C LEU A 82 10.32 -10.20 2.60
N GLY A 83 9.94 -9.07 3.20
CA GLY A 83 10.84 -8.29 4.06
C GLY A 83 11.29 -9.05 5.28
N LEU A 84 10.35 -9.72 5.95
CA LEU A 84 10.67 -10.56 7.10
C LEU A 84 11.59 -11.71 6.69
N SER A 85 11.33 -12.35 5.54
CA SER A 85 12.16 -13.45 5.04
C SER A 85 13.58 -12.99 4.70
N MET A 86 13.73 -11.83 4.05
CA MET A 86 15.05 -11.25 3.74
C MET A 86 15.80 -10.82 5.00
N TRP A 87 15.10 -10.35 6.02
CA TRP A 87 15.74 -9.96 7.27
C TRP A 87 16.23 -11.17 8.10
N LEU A 88 15.56 -12.32 7.97
CA LEU A 88 15.92 -13.55 8.68
C LEU A 88 17.01 -14.38 8.00
N LEU A 89 17.31 -14.12 6.72
CA LEU A 89 18.34 -14.81 5.91
C LEU A 89 19.66 -14.03 5.92
#